data_AF-W4VEJ2-F1
#
_entry.id   AF-W4VEJ2-F1
#
_cell.length_a   1.000
_cell.length_b   1.000
_cell.length_c   1.000
_cell.angle_alpha   90.00
_cell.angle_beta   90.00
_cell.angle_gamma   90.00
#
_symmetry.space_group_name_H-M   'P 1'
#
loop_
_entity.id
_entity.type
_entity.pdbx_description
1 polymer ?
#
loop_
_entity_poly.entity_id
_entity_poly.type
_entity_poly.pdbx_seq_one_letter_code
_entity_poly.pdbx_strand_id
1 'polypeptide(L)'
;MSISKKEKFQLLLEQIGIADDMKNKHLQEGSIEKLEVYRSNQEWHFHFYLEKSIPADVYQVLILKLTEALSSIAKVTWTIKIEEPSLEENDWNNYWTIFLSELTTDSPKYRTFENKKPLINDNNIMLTITNRIEEQLNKDIQARFDQFCLKVGLPRKVIQLEVGDQQEEIEKFQQAKAFEDRKTVEEAFKAQEKRAKESNPEISTGPVQLGYPIKEIAVSMKDIIEEEKSVVFQGYVFDSDIRELRSGRYLLVLKVTDYTDSYHIKMFSKGDQDAEKFKQLKEGMWIKAKGTIQTDNFSNELTMMARDIQQVPSITREDPGFQDEKRVELHAHTLMSQMDAVVSASKLVEQAGKWGHKAIAITDHAVVQAYPEAYAAGQKSGVKILYGVEANIVDDGVPIAYNEADRDLANDTYVVFDVETTGLSAIYDTIIELAAVKVHNGEIIDRFESFANPPSFIIRHHY
;
A
#
# COMPACT_ATOMS: atom_id res chain seq x y z
N MET A 1 13.30 -57.60 -4.78
CA MET A 1 12.83 -57.34 -3.40
C MET A 1 12.07 -56.02 -3.43
N SER A 2 10.80 -55.99 -3.01
CA SER A 2 10.06 -54.73 -2.94
C SER A 2 10.57 -53.93 -1.74
N ILE A 3 11.14 -52.74 -2.00
CA ILE A 3 11.57 -51.80 -0.96
C ILE A 3 10.38 -51.52 -0.03
N SER A 4 10.58 -51.63 1.28
CA SER A 4 9.54 -51.41 2.29
C SER A 4 9.08 -49.95 2.30
N LYS A 5 7.89 -49.68 2.85
CA LYS A 5 7.35 -48.31 2.95
C LYS A 5 8.26 -47.36 3.74
N LYS A 6 8.92 -47.89 4.77
CA LYS A 6 9.88 -47.17 5.62
C LYS A 6 11.19 -46.90 4.87
N GLU A 7 11.73 -47.92 4.19
CA GLU A 7 12.94 -47.76 3.36
C GLU A 7 12.73 -46.72 2.24
N LYS A 8 11.55 -46.70 1.61
CA LYS A 8 11.21 -45.68 0.60
C LYS A 8 11.22 -44.26 1.17
N PHE A 9 10.75 -44.08 2.40
CA PHE A 9 10.77 -42.79 3.07
C PHE A 9 12.21 -42.36 3.39
N GLN A 10 13.03 -43.26 3.94
CA GLN A 10 14.42 -42.96 4.26
C GLN A 10 15.24 -42.60 3.00
N LEU A 11 15.02 -43.31 1.89
CA LEU A 11 15.63 -42.97 0.59
C LEU A 11 15.17 -41.59 0.08
N LEU A 12 13.89 -41.24 0.26
CA LEU A 12 13.39 -39.92 -0.10
C LEU A 12 14.07 -38.82 0.74
N LEU A 13 14.19 -39.03 2.06
CA LEU A 13 14.86 -38.07 2.96
C LEU A 13 16.33 -37.84 2.58
N GLU A 14 17.03 -38.90 2.17
CA GLU A 14 18.40 -38.80 1.63
C GLU A 14 18.44 -38.05 0.31
N GLN A 15 17.51 -38.33 -0.60
CA GLN A 15 17.44 -37.69 -1.92
C GLN A 15 17.16 -36.19 -1.83
N ILE A 16 16.30 -35.76 -0.89
CA ILE A 16 15.98 -34.34 -0.69
C ILE A 16 16.98 -33.62 0.23
N GLY A 17 17.97 -34.35 0.78
CA GLY A 17 19.07 -33.77 1.56
C GLY A 17 18.66 -33.29 2.96
N ILE A 18 17.80 -34.02 3.67
CA ILE A 18 17.51 -33.73 5.08
C ILE A 18 18.72 -34.13 5.95
N ALA A 19 19.09 -33.26 6.90
CA ALA A 19 20.21 -33.51 7.81
C ALA A 19 19.96 -34.73 8.72
N ASP A 20 21.02 -35.50 8.99
CA ASP A 20 20.93 -36.77 9.72
C ASP A 20 20.44 -36.61 11.17
N ASP A 21 20.69 -35.46 11.80
CA ASP A 21 20.20 -35.13 13.13
C ASP A 21 18.67 -35.01 13.19
N MET A 22 18.06 -34.30 12.23
CA MET A 22 16.60 -34.19 12.09
C MET A 22 15.97 -35.53 11.69
N LYS A 23 16.61 -36.23 10.76
CA LYS A 23 16.19 -37.56 10.29
C LYS A 23 16.09 -38.55 11.45
N ASN A 24 17.16 -38.66 12.24
CA ASN A 24 17.25 -39.63 13.34
C ASN A 24 16.36 -39.25 14.54
N LYS A 25 16.12 -37.95 14.77
CA LYS A 25 15.37 -37.50 15.95
C LYS A 25 13.84 -37.43 15.72
N HIS A 26 13.40 -37.04 14.52
CA HIS A 26 11.99 -36.72 14.27
C HIS A 26 11.34 -37.51 13.14
N LEU A 27 12.12 -38.09 12.21
CA LEU A 27 11.60 -38.71 10.97
C LEU A 27 12.00 -40.20 10.81
N GLN A 28 12.65 -40.79 11.81
CA GLN A 28 13.21 -42.16 11.73
C GLN A 28 12.13 -43.22 11.49
N GLU A 29 10.99 -43.09 12.17
CA GLU A 29 9.86 -44.02 12.11
C GLU A 29 8.85 -43.69 11.00
N GLY A 30 9.12 -42.68 10.18
CA GLY A 30 8.23 -42.27 9.11
C GLY A 30 8.18 -43.26 7.94
N SER A 31 7.05 -43.28 7.22
CA SER A 31 6.88 -44.12 6.03
C SER A 31 6.06 -43.44 4.93
N ILE A 32 6.23 -43.87 3.68
CA ILE A 32 5.37 -43.47 2.56
C ILE A 32 4.29 -44.54 2.41
N GLU A 33 3.06 -44.23 2.82
CA GLU A 33 1.94 -45.17 2.70
C GLU A 33 1.56 -45.41 1.25
N LYS A 34 1.52 -44.32 0.48
CA LYS A 34 1.07 -44.28 -0.91
C LYS A 34 1.66 -43.05 -1.62
N LEU A 35 1.92 -43.18 -2.91
CA LEU A 35 2.24 -42.09 -3.82
C LEU A 35 1.22 -42.12 -4.97
N GLU A 36 0.48 -41.04 -5.15
CA GLU A 36 -0.45 -40.88 -6.26
C GLU A 36 0.14 -39.97 -7.33
N VAL A 37 0.04 -40.37 -8.60
CA VAL A 37 0.61 -39.63 -9.73
C VAL A 37 -0.50 -39.23 -10.69
N TYR A 38 -0.84 -37.96 -10.67
CA TYR A 38 -1.85 -37.33 -11.52
C TYR A 38 -1.21 -36.86 -12.82
N ARG A 39 -1.21 -37.73 -13.83
CA ARG A 39 -0.56 -37.47 -15.12
C ARG A 39 -1.15 -36.28 -15.89
N SER A 40 -2.44 -36.02 -15.76
CA SER A 40 -3.12 -34.93 -16.48
C SER A 40 -2.63 -33.54 -16.05
N ASN A 41 -2.26 -33.39 -14.77
CA ASN A 41 -1.89 -32.10 -14.18
C ASN A 41 -0.41 -32.07 -13.74
N GLN A 42 0.36 -33.11 -14.08
CA GLN A 42 1.75 -33.30 -13.65
C GLN A 42 1.94 -33.09 -12.12
N GLU A 43 1.05 -33.71 -11.33
CA GLU A 43 1.02 -33.56 -9.88
C GLU A 43 1.28 -34.90 -9.17
N TRP A 44 2.13 -34.89 -8.15
CA TRP A 44 2.47 -36.04 -7.33
C TRP A 44 2.02 -35.79 -5.89
N HIS A 45 1.13 -36.64 -5.38
CA HIS A 45 0.62 -36.53 -4.02
C HIS A 45 1.20 -37.63 -3.12
N PHE A 46 1.96 -37.22 -2.10
CA PHE A 46 2.57 -38.12 -1.13
C PHE A 46 1.68 -38.31 0.11
N HIS A 47 1.39 -39.56 0.45
CA HIS A 47 0.79 -39.90 1.74
C HIS A 47 1.87 -40.37 2.70
N PHE A 48 2.24 -39.51 3.63
CA PHE A 48 3.20 -39.82 4.68
C PHE A 48 2.50 -40.34 5.93
N TYR A 49 3.19 -41.22 6.64
CA TYR A 49 2.82 -41.68 7.97
C TYR A 49 3.96 -41.38 8.93
N LEU A 50 3.62 -40.81 10.08
CA LEU A 50 4.53 -40.57 11.20
C LEU A 50 3.93 -41.15 12.48
N GLU A 51 4.76 -41.68 13.36
CA GLU A 51 4.31 -42.18 14.67
C GLU A 51 3.89 -41.02 15.59
N LYS A 52 4.67 -39.93 15.58
CA LYS A 52 4.48 -38.75 16.43
C LYS A 52 4.47 -37.46 15.63
N SER A 53 3.83 -36.43 16.18
CA SER A 53 3.92 -35.08 15.62
C SER A 53 5.35 -34.57 15.61
N ILE A 54 5.70 -33.82 14.58
CA ILE A 54 7.01 -33.20 14.42
C ILE A 54 6.94 -31.71 14.74
N PRO A 55 8.02 -31.11 15.26
CA PRO A 55 8.14 -29.66 15.40
C PRO A 55 7.90 -28.92 14.08
N ALA A 56 7.34 -27.72 14.17
CA ALA A 56 6.91 -26.93 13.00
C ALA A 56 8.07 -26.55 12.06
N ASP A 57 9.26 -26.29 12.61
CA ASP A 57 10.50 -26.03 11.86
C ASP A 57 10.94 -27.25 11.05
N VAL A 58 10.88 -28.45 11.64
CA VAL A 58 11.18 -29.72 10.95
C VAL A 58 10.18 -29.96 9.80
N TYR A 59 8.90 -29.68 10.03
CA TYR A 59 7.87 -29.74 8.98
C TYR A 59 8.18 -28.77 7.83
N GLN A 60 8.46 -27.50 8.11
CA GLN A 60 8.79 -26.50 7.08
C GLN A 60 10.00 -26.92 6.25
N VAL A 61 11.07 -27.41 6.88
CA VAL A 61 12.27 -27.88 6.19
C VAL A 61 11.96 -29.08 5.30
N LEU A 62 11.19 -30.06 5.81
CA LEU A 62 10.77 -31.23 5.04
C LEU A 62 10.02 -30.84 3.76
N ILE A 63 9.05 -29.93 3.89
CA ILE A 63 8.23 -29.48 2.76
C ILE A 63 9.04 -28.64 1.77
N LEU A 64 9.85 -27.71 2.26
CA LEU A 64 10.69 -26.87 1.40
C LEU A 64 11.64 -27.75 0.58
N LYS A 65 12.32 -28.70 1.21
CA LYS A 65 13.24 -29.62 0.53
C LYS A 65 12.53 -30.57 -0.42
N LEU A 66 11.37 -31.09 -0.04
CA LEU A 66 10.58 -31.97 -0.89
C LEU A 66 10.11 -31.25 -2.16
N THR A 67 9.60 -30.03 -2.02
CA THR A 67 9.13 -29.22 -3.15
C THR A 67 10.26 -28.74 -4.04
N GLU A 68 11.38 -28.27 -3.45
CA GLU A 68 12.58 -27.84 -4.19
C GLU A 68 13.16 -28.98 -5.04
N ALA A 69 13.40 -30.14 -4.42
CA ALA A 69 14.04 -31.28 -5.08
C ALA A 69 13.24 -31.87 -6.25
N LEU A 70 11.91 -31.77 -6.20
CA LEU A 70 11.01 -32.35 -7.19
C LEU A 70 10.35 -31.32 -8.11
N SER A 71 10.61 -30.03 -7.91
CA SER A 71 10.05 -28.91 -8.68
C SER A 71 10.26 -29.02 -10.20
N SER A 72 11.37 -29.63 -10.63
CA SER A 72 11.70 -29.83 -12.05
C SER A 72 10.91 -30.97 -12.71
N ILE A 73 10.25 -31.82 -11.91
CA ILE A 73 9.59 -33.06 -12.37
C ILE A 73 8.08 -32.92 -12.31
N ALA A 74 7.54 -32.45 -11.19
CA ALA A 74 6.11 -32.39 -10.95
C ALA A 74 5.78 -31.40 -9.83
N LYS A 75 4.55 -30.88 -9.83
CA LYS A 75 4.00 -30.21 -8.65
C LYS A 75 3.83 -31.25 -7.54
N VAL A 76 4.36 -30.98 -6.35
CA VAL A 76 4.27 -31.90 -5.22
C VAL A 76 3.25 -31.43 -4.20
N THR A 77 2.33 -32.32 -3.83
CA THR A 77 1.40 -32.17 -2.72
C THR A 77 1.54 -33.34 -1.75
N TRP A 78 1.06 -33.19 -0.52
CA TRP A 78 1.21 -34.22 0.51
C TRP A 78 0.07 -34.19 1.52
N THR A 79 -0.10 -35.33 2.19
CA THR A 79 -0.91 -35.49 3.40
C THR A 79 -0.10 -36.31 4.40
N ILE A 80 -0.07 -35.86 5.66
CA ILE A 80 0.61 -36.58 6.75
C ILE A 80 -0.44 -37.18 7.67
N LYS A 81 -0.33 -38.47 7.96
CA LYS A 81 -1.10 -39.15 8.99
C LYS A 81 -0.21 -39.38 10.20
N ILE A 82 -0.67 -38.98 11.38
CA ILE A 82 0.05 -39.15 12.64
C ILE A 82 -0.73 -40.15 13.52
N GLU A 83 -0.02 -41.12 14.11
CA GLU A 83 -0.62 -42.12 15.00
C GLU A 83 -1.04 -41.53 16.35
N GLU A 84 -0.16 -40.78 16.99
CA GLU A 84 -0.42 -40.07 18.25
C GLU A 84 -0.28 -38.54 18.06
N PRO A 85 -1.32 -37.86 17.57
CA PRO A 85 -1.27 -36.43 17.29
C PRO A 85 -1.31 -35.63 18.60
N SER A 86 -0.15 -35.42 19.22
CA SER A 86 0.06 -34.54 20.37
C SER A 86 1.10 -33.47 20.01
N LEU A 87 0.88 -32.24 20.45
CA LEU A 87 1.79 -31.12 20.24
C LEU A 87 1.85 -30.29 21.52
N GLU A 88 3.03 -29.75 21.81
CA GLU A 88 3.20 -28.74 22.85
C GLU A 88 2.59 -27.40 22.40
N GLU A 89 2.22 -26.55 23.36
CA GLU A 89 1.58 -25.26 23.10
C GLU A 89 2.45 -24.33 22.21
N ASN A 90 3.77 -24.38 22.38
CA ASN A 90 4.71 -23.60 21.58
C ASN A 90 4.73 -24.03 20.11
N ASP A 91 4.63 -25.34 19.84
CA ASP A 91 4.57 -25.86 18.48
C ASP A 91 3.25 -25.51 17.78
N TRP A 92 2.14 -25.49 18.54
CA TRP A 92 0.86 -25.03 18.03
C TRP A 92 0.90 -23.60 17.48
N ASN A 93 1.58 -22.68 18.19
CA ASN A 93 1.75 -21.30 17.73
C ASN A 93 2.59 -21.22 16.43
N ASN A 94 3.61 -22.07 16.29
CA ASN A 94 4.42 -22.12 15.08
C ASN A 94 3.65 -22.70 13.89
N TYR A 95 2.88 -23.79 14.09
CA TYR A 95 1.98 -24.32 13.07
C TYR A 95 0.87 -23.34 12.67
N TRP A 96 0.36 -22.57 13.62
CA TRP A 96 -0.59 -21.50 13.34
C TRP A 96 0.01 -20.41 12.44
N THR A 97 1.27 -20.03 12.70
CA THR A 97 1.99 -19.06 11.85
C THR A 97 2.16 -19.57 10.43
N ILE A 98 2.48 -20.87 10.27
CA ILE A 98 2.55 -21.53 8.95
C ILE A 98 1.19 -21.47 8.24
N PHE A 99 0.12 -21.86 8.94
CA PHE A 99 -1.24 -21.80 8.41
C PHE A 99 -1.61 -20.41 7.90
N LEU A 100 -1.34 -19.36 8.71
CA LEU A 100 -1.61 -17.98 8.30
C LEU A 100 -0.81 -17.57 7.07
N SER A 101 0.46 -17.98 6.96
CA SER A 101 1.29 -17.68 5.78
C SER A 101 0.77 -18.36 4.50
N GLU A 102 0.28 -19.60 4.59
CA GLU A 102 -0.39 -20.29 3.47
C GLU A 102 -1.69 -19.54 3.10
N LEU A 103 -2.45 -19.10 4.11
CA LEU A 103 -3.72 -18.40 3.96
C LEU A 103 -3.58 -17.02 3.29
N THR A 104 -2.58 -16.22 3.68
CA THR A 104 -2.34 -14.88 3.10
C THR A 104 -1.75 -14.91 1.70
N THR A 105 -1.00 -15.98 1.37
CA THR A 105 -0.54 -16.25 0.01
C THR A 105 -1.72 -16.51 -0.94
N ASP A 106 -2.73 -17.25 -0.47
CA ASP A 106 -3.96 -17.53 -1.22
C ASP A 106 -4.82 -16.27 -1.46
N SER A 107 -4.93 -15.38 -0.47
CA SER A 107 -5.74 -14.16 -0.60
C SER A 107 -5.33 -13.04 0.36
N PRO A 108 -5.17 -11.79 -0.13
CA PRO A 108 -4.83 -10.64 0.71
C PRO A 108 -5.85 -10.32 1.82
N LYS A 109 -7.11 -10.80 1.71
CA LYS A 109 -8.18 -10.54 2.68
C LYS A 109 -7.86 -11.06 4.09
N TYR A 110 -6.93 -12.01 4.21
CA TYR A 110 -6.54 -12.59 5.50
C TYR A 110 -5.34 -11.93 6.17
N ARG A 111 -4.72 -10.91 5.55
CA ARG A 111 -3.58 -10.20 6.15
C ARG A 111 -3.91 -9.57 7.50
N THR A 112 -5.18 -9.29 7.78
CA THR A 112 -5.62 -8.79 9.11
C THR A 112 -5.24 -9.73 10.27
N PHE A 113 -5.00 -11.02 9.98
CA PHE A 113 -4.66 -12.02 11.00
C PHE A 113 -3.15 -12.24 11.19
N GLU A 114 -2.27 -11.71 10.32
CA GLU A 114 -0.81 -12.00 10.35
C GLU A 114 -0.12 -11.58 11.66
N ASN A 115 -0.60 -10.52 12.31
CA ASN A 115 -0.01 -9.99 13.54
C ASN A 115 -0.74 -10.45 14.81
N LYS A 116 -1.75 -11.31 14.69
CA LYS A 116 -2.62 -11.73 15.80
C LYS A 116 -2.13 -13.05 16.38
N LYS A 117 -1.64 -13.02 17.62
CA LYS A 117 -1.23 -14.22 18.34
C LYS A 117 -2.47 -14.95 18.87
N PRO A 118 -2.70 -16.21 18.51
CA PRO A 118 -3.79 -16.98 19.08
C PRO A 118 -3.51 -17.34 20.53
N LEU A 119 -4.56 -17.39 21.34
CA LEU A 119 -4.56 -18.08 22.63
C LEU A 119 -5.08 -19.50 22.39
N ILE A 120 -4.24 -20.50 22.62
CA ILE A 120 -4.53 -21.89 22.26
C ILE A 120 -4.80 -22.69 23.53
N ASN A 121 -6.04 -23.15 23.68
CA ASN A 121 -6.46 -24.07 24.73
C ASN A 121 -6.61 -25.48 24.15
N ASP A 122 -6.85 -26.49 25.00
CA ASP A 122 -6.93 -27.90 24.60
C ASP A 122 -7.88 -28.18 23.42
N ASN A 123 -9.01 -27.47 23.33
CA ASN A 123 -9.99 -27.64 22.24
C ASN A 123 -10.19 -26.42 21.33
N ASN A 124 -9.72 -25.23 21.74
CA ASN A 124 -10.09 -23.97 21.08
C ASN A 124 -8.85 -23.13 20.75
N ILE A 125 -8.92 -22.41 19.62
CA ILE A 125 -7.98 -21.37 19.22
C ILE A 125 -8.75 -20.06 19.28
N MET A 126 -8.45 -19.23 20.28
CA MET A 126 -9.07 -17.93 20.45
C MET A 126 -8.21 -16.85 19.79
N LEU A 127 -8.83 -16.03 18.94
CA LEU A 127 -8.19 -14.89 18.29
C LEU A 127 -8.95 -13.62 18.64
N THR A 128 -8.22 -12.61 19.08
CA THR A 128 -8.78 -11.29 19.31
C THR A 128 -8.89 -10.54 17.98
N ILE A 129 -10.12 -10.28 17.54
CA ILE A 129 -10.43 -9.55 16.32
C ILE A 129 -10.72 -8.07 16.60
N THR A 130 -10.42 -7.22 15.62
CA THR A 130 -10.47 -5.75 15.74
C THR A 130 -11.79 -5.17 15.23
N ASN A 131 -12.50 -5.91 14.39
CA ASN A 131 -13.76 -5.46 13.79
C ASN A 131 -14.71 -6.65 13.63
N ARG A 132 -16.01 -6.42 13.83
CA ARG A 132 -17.08 -7.41 13.65
C ARG A 132 -17.17 -7.98 12.22
N ILE A 133 -16.63 -7.28 11.23
CA ILE A 133 -16.53 -7.79 9.84
C ILE A 133 -15.64 -9.05 9.78
N GLU A 134 -14.60 -9.13 10.61
CA GLU A 134 -13.69 -10.29 10.65
C GLU A 134 -14.40 -11.55 11.17
N GLU A 135 -15.47 -11.38 11.96
CA GLU A 135 -16.32 -12.47 12.45
C GLU A 135 -17.00 -13.23 11.29
N GLN A 136 -17.32 -12.54 10.19
CA GLN A 136 -17.91 -13.16 9.00
C GLN A 136 -16.95 -14.13 8.30
N LEU A 137 -15.64 -13.96 8.49
CA LEU A 137 -14.61 -14.84 7.93
C LEU A 137 -14.42 -16.12 8.76
N ASN A 138 -15.00 -16.22 9.97
CA ASN A 138 -14.76 -17.34 10.88
C ASN A 138 -15.07 -18.70 10.23
N LYS A 139 -16.18 -18.80 9.49
CA LYS A 139 -16.57 -20.04 8.81
C LYS A 139 -15.59 -20.46 7.70
N ASP A 140 -15.08 -19.51 6.93
CA ASP A 140 -14.11 -19.76 5.84
C ASP A 140 -12.74 -20.15 6.43
N ILE A 141 -12.29 -19.43 7.47
CA ILE A 141 -11.04 -19.72 8.18
C ILE A 141 -11.10 -21.09 8.86
N GLN A 142 -12.20 -21.42 9.55
CA GLN A 142 -12.37 -22.74 10.17
C GLN A 142 -12.29 -23.87 9.12
N ALA A 143 -12.96 -23.73 7.99
CA ALA A 143 -12.94 -24.75 6.94
C ALA A 143 -11.52 -24.95 6.37
N ARG A 144 -10.78 -23.86 6.16
CA ARG A 144 -9.38 -23.91 5.68
C ARG A 144 -8.44 -24.47 6.74
N PHE A 145 -8.65 -24.14 8.00
CA PHE A 145 -7.88 -24.68 9.11
C PHE A 145 -8.11 -26.19 9.26
N ASP A 146 -9.35 -26.65 9.14
CA ASP A 146 -9.67 -28.09 9.16
C ASP A 146 -8.96 -28.84 8.03
N GLN A 147 -8.89 -28.25 6.83
CA GLN A 147 -8.14 -28.80 5.70
C GLN A 147 -6.63 -28.80 5.96
N PHE A 148 -6.09 -27.73 6.56
CA PHE A 148 -4.70 -27.66 6.95
C PHE A 148 -4.35 -28.75 7.98
N CYS A 149 -5.14 -28.88 9.05
CA CYS A 149 -4.97 -29.94 10.06
C CYS A 149 -4.98 -31.34 9.44
N LEU A 150 -5.89 -31.61 8.49
CA LEU A 150 -5.90 -32.88 7.75
C LEU A 150 -4.63 -33.09 6.91
N LYS A 151 -4.14 -32.04 6.24
CA LYS A 151 -2.92 -32.06 5.42
C LYS A 151 -1.68 -32.34 6.26
N VAL A 152 -1.57 -31.75 7.44
CA VAL A 152 -0.40 -31.86 8.32
C VAL A 152 -0.51 -32.97 9.38
N GLY A 153 -1.66 -33.61 9.52
CA GLY A 153 -1.90 -34.70 10.48
C GLY A 153 -2.20 -34.24 11.91
N LEU A 154 -2.55 -32.97 12.10
CA LEU A 154 -2.83 -32.38 13.42
C LEU A 154 -4.31 -32.53 13.83
N PRO A 155 -4.61 -32.56 15.14
CA PRO A 155 -5.98 -32.65 15.60
C PRO A 155 -6.72 -31.32 15.36
N ARG A 156 -8.02 -31.40 15.05
CA ARG A 156 -8.82 -30.20 14.80
C ARG A 156 -9.09 -29.45 16.09
N LYS A 157 -9.04 -28.11 16.02
CA LYS A 157 -9.45 -27.21 17.09
C LYS A 157 -10.48 -26.21 16.56
N VAL A 158 -11.37 -25.74 17.43
CA VAL A 158 -12.40 -24.76 17.06
C VAL A 158 -11.83 -23.35 17.17
N ILE A 159 -11.92 -22.57 16.10
CA ILE A 159 -11.51 -21.17 16.07
C ILE A 159 -12.64 -20.30 16.61
N GLN A 160 -12.31 -19.50 17.62
CA GLN A 160 -13.22 -18.53 18.24
C GLN A 160 -12.64 -17.15 18.04
N LEU A 161 -13.40 -16.27 17.40
CA LEU A 161 -13.02 -14.88 17.19
C LEU A 161 -13.73 -14.04 18.26
N GLU A 162 -12.98 -13.39 19.14
CA GLU A 162 -13.53 -12.47 20.14
C GLU A 162 -13.18 -11.04 19.78
N VAL A 163 -14.17 -10.14 19.80
CA VAL A 163 -13.92 -8.71 19.63
C VAL A 163 -13.28 -8.21 20.91
N GLY A 164 -11.99 -7.90 20.87
CA GLY A 164 -11.32 -7.27 21.99
C GLY A 164 -11.60 -5.78 21.99
N ASP A 165 -12.09 -5.24 23.11
CA ASP A 165 -12.08 -3.80 23.37
C ASP A 165 -10.62 -3.35 23.55
N GLN A 166 -9.94 -3.14 22.42
CA GLN A 166 -8.55 -2.70 22.39
C GLN A 166 -8.46 -1.18 22.40
N GLN A 167 -9.13 -0.54 23.36
CA GLN A 167 -8.99 0.90 23.56
C GLN A 167 -7.54 1.24 23.92
N GLU A 168 -6.85 0.38 24.68
CA GLU A 168 -5.44 0.59 25.05
C GLU A 168 -4.43 0.36 23.92
N GLU A 169 -4.64 -0.60 23.01
CA GLU A 169 -3.71 -0.80 21.87
C GLU A 169 -3.94 0.23 20.77
N ILE A 170 -5.20 0.65 20.55
CA ILE A 170 -5.51 1.77 19.68
C ILE A 170 -4.91 3.06 20.26
N GLU A 171 -5.01 3.28 21.58
CA GLU A 171 -4.35 4.42 22.23
C GLU A 171 -2.83 4.33 22.15
N LYS A 172 -2.21 3.16 22.36
CA LYS A 172 -0.75 3.00 22.21
C LYS A 172 -0.30 3.16 20.76
N PHE A 173 -1.06 2.66 19.79
CA PHE A 173 -0.76 2.82 18.37
C PHE A 173 -0.98 4.27 17.91
N GLN A 174 -2.06 4.92 18.36
CA GLN A 174 -2.30 6.34 18.13
C GLN A 174 -1.25 7.22 18.81
N GLN A 175 -0.79 6.87 20.01
CA GLN A 175 0.29 7.58 20.71
C GLN A 175 1.64 7.35 20.03
N ALA A 176 1.94 6.14 19.58
CA ALA A 176 3.17 5.83 18.83
C ALA A 176 3.18 6.55 17.47
N LYS A 177 2.06 6.48 16.74
CA LYS A 177 1.87 7.19 15.47
C LYS A 177 1.89 8.71 15.65
N ALA A 178 1.24 9.24 16.68
CA ALA A 178 1.28 10.67 16.99
C ALA A 178 2.68 11.13 17.42
N PHE A 179 3.45 10.28 18.10
CA PHE A 179 4.83 10.57 18.48
C PHE A 179 5.75 10.57 17.25
N GLU A 180 5.59 9.60 16.35
CA GLU A 180 6.34 9.49 15.10
C GLU A 180 5.97 10.62 14.13
N ASP A 181 4.68 10.91 13.95
CA ASP A 181 4.17 12.05 13.18
C ASP A 181 4.68 13.38 13.75
N ARG A 182 4.64 13.55 15.08
CA ARG A 182 5.14 14.77 15.73
C ARG A 182 6.64 14.94 15.52
N LYS A 183 7.41 13.84 15.56
CA LYS A 183 8.85 13.87 15.30
C LYS A 183 9.16 14.22 13.84
N THR A 184 8.45 13.62 12.89
CA THR A 184 8.61 13.91 11.45
C THR A 184 8.20 15.33 11.10
N VAL A 185 7.10 15.83 11.69
CA VAL A 185 6.65 17.22 11.55
C VAL A 185 7.68 18.17 12.15
N GLU A 186 8.20 17.90 13.35
CA GLU A 186 9.20 18.75 13.99
C GLU A 186 10.55 18.76 13.24
N GLU A 187 10.95 17.64 12.66
CA GLU A 187 12.11 17.52 11.78
C GLU A 187 11.90 18.26 10.45
N ALA A 188 10.70 18.18 9.85
CA ALA A 188 10.33 18.92 8.65
C ALA A 188 10.30 20.44 8.90
N PHE A 189 9.71 20.89 10.01
CA PHE A 189 9.71 22.30 10.41
C PHE A 189 11.13 22.83 10.67
N LYS A 190 11.98 22.06 11.37
CA LYS A 190 13.39 22.43 11.60
C LYS A 190 14.20 22.45 10.30
N ALA A 191 13.92 21.55 9.37
CA ALA A 191 14.55 21.54 8.04
C ALA A 191 14.09 22.73 7.18
N GLN A 192 12.83 23.11 7.27
CA GLN A 192 12.27 24.26 6.56
C GLN A 192 12.76 25.59 7.15
N GLU A 193 12.90 25.71 8.48
CA GLU A 193 13.52 26.87 9.14
C GLU A 193 15.02 27.00 8.82
N LYS A 194 15.74 25.88 8.70
CA LYS A 194 17.15 25.88 8.24
C LYS A 194 17.25 26.34 6.78
N ARG A 195 16.37 25.85 5.89
CA ARG A 195 16.32 26.28 4.48
C ARG A 195 15.85 27.72 4.31
N ALA A 196 15.02 28.24 5.20
CA ALA A 196 14.58 29.63 5.20
C ALA A 196 15.66 30.62 5.72
N LYS A 197 16.71 30.13 6.39
CA LYS A 197 17.83 30.95 6.90
C LYS A 197 19.04 31.04 5.95
N GLU A 198 19.03 30.31 4.84
CA GLU A 198 20.09 30.34 3.83
C GLU A 198 19.53 30.67 2.45
N SER A 199 19.33 31.96 2.18
CA SER A 199 19.84 32.63 0.98
C SER A 199 19.20 34.02 0.81
N ASN A 200 20.05 35.04 0.83
CA ASN A 200 19.93 36.12 -0.13
C ASN A 200 21.33 36.69 -0.36
N PRO A 201 21.92 36.44 -1.54
CA PRO A 201 22.77 37.43 -2.16
C PRO A 201 22.08 37.91 -3.44
N GLU A 202 21.65 39.18 -3.41
CA GLU A 202 21.40 39.97 -4.62
C GLU A 202 22.67 39.99 -5.47
N ILE A 203 22.62 39.47 -6.70
CA ILE A 203 23.65 39.72 -7.71
C ILE A 203 23.02 39.84 -9.11
N SER A 204 23.21 41.04 -9.69
CA SER A 204 23.37 41.40 -11.10
C SER A 204 22.56 40.64 -12.16
N THR A 205 21.53 41.32 -12.65
CA THR A 205 20.64 40.95 -13.75
C THR A 205 21.32 40.95 -15.12
N GLY A 206 21.60 39.76 -15.65
CA GLY A 206 21.85 39.50 -17.06
C GLY A 206 21.90 37.99 -17.32
N PRO A 207 21.41 37.49 -18.47
CA PRO A 207 21.45 36.06 -18.77
C PRO A 207 22.90 35.57 -18.86
N VAL A 208 23.24 34.54 -18.09
CA VAL A 208 24.59 33.97 -18.09
C VAL A 208 24.89 33.36 -19.46
N GLN A 209 25.96 33.85 -20.10
CA GLN A 209 26.44 33.32 -21.37
C GLN A 209 27.94 33.02 -21.31
N LEU A 210 28.27 31.77 -21.57
CA LEU A 210 29.60 31.19 -21.66
C LEU A 210 29.78 30.63 -23.06
N GLY A 211 30.81 31.09 -23.78
CA GLY A 211 31.04 30.71 -25.17
C GLY A 211 30.16 31.48 -26.17
N TYR A 212 29.88 30.86 -27.32
CA TYR A 212 29.13 31.42 -28.42
C TYR A 212 27.61 31.23 -28.25
N PRO A 213 26.77 32.12 -28.82
CA PRO A 213 25.31 31.99 -28.74
C PRO A 213 24.82 30.72 -29.47
N ILE A 214 23.94 29.97 -28.82
CA ILE A 214 23.45 28.67 -29.31
C ILE A 214 22.10 28.86 -30.02
N LYS A 215 22.12 28.79 -31.36
CA LYS A 215 20.91 28.96 -32.20
C LYS A 215 20.26 27.63 -32.62
N GLU A 216 20.98 26.53 -32.55
CA GLU A 216 20.47 25.22 -32.99
C GLU A 216 19.36 24.70 -32.07
N ILE A 217 18.52 23.80 -32.58
CA ILE A 217 17.43 23.19 -31.81
C ILE A 217 18.03 22.17 -30.82
N ALA A 218 17.51 22.15 -29.59
CA ALA A 218 17.93 21.18 -28.60
C ALA A 218 17.37 19.78 -28.93
N VAL A 219 18.19 18.76 -28.71
CA VAL A 219 17.81 17.36 -28.83
C VAL A 219 17.38 16.85 -27.45
N SER A 220 16.45 15.89 -27.42
CA SER A 220 16.02 15.21 -26.19
C SER A 220 17.17 14.41 -25.60
N MET A 221 17.40 14.50 -24.29
CA MET A 221 18.50 13.80 -23.61
C MET A 221 18.37 12.28 -23.73
N LYS A 222 17.13 11.76 -23.70
CA LYS A 222 16.84 10.33 -23.85
C LYS A 222 17.27 9.74 -25.20
N ASP A 223 17.32 10.56 -26.26
CA ASP A 223 17.64 10.08 -27.61
C ASP A 223 19.15 9.86 -27.80
N ILE A 224 19.98 10.35 -26.87
CA ILE A 224 21.42 10.18 -26.91
C ILE A 224 21.81 8.88 -26.20
N ILE A 225 22.16 7.87 -26.98
CA ILE A 225 22.57 6.54 -26.51
C ILE A 225 24.05 6.24 -26.69
N GLU A 226 24.76 7.03 -27.50
CA GLU A 226 26.17 6.83 -27.84
C GLU A 226 26.96 8.14 -27.85
N GLU A 227 28.27 8.05 -28.07
CA GLU A 227 29.12 9.24 -28.14
C GLU A 227 28.83 10.07 -29.40
N GLU A 228 28.62 11.36 -29.21
CA GLU A 228 28.28 12.29 -30.28
C GLU A 228 29.17 13.54 -30.26
N LYS A 229 29.59 13.99 -31.45
CA LYS A 229 30.59 15.06 -31.56
C LYS A 229 30.05 16.46 -31.21
N SER A 230 28.76 16.70 -31.38
CA SER A 230 28.16 18.03 -31.21
C SER A 230 26.66 17.91 -30.98
N VAL A 231 26.25 17.92 -29.72
CA VAL A 231 24.86 17.89 -29.28
C VAL A 231 24.51 19.19 -28.58
N VAL A 232 23.25 19.62 -28.73
CA VAL A 232 22.68 20.73 -27.98
C VAL A 232 21.62 20.19 -27.04
N PHE A 233 21.80 20.37 -25.75
CA PHE A 233 20.79 20.08 -24.74
C PHE A 233 20.15 21.34 -24.22
N GLN A 234 18.91 21.22 -23.78
CA GLN A 234 18.22 22.25 -23.01
C GLN A 234 17.53 21.59 -21.82
N GLY A 235 17.79 22.09 -20.61
CA GLY A 235 17.24 21.47 -19.41
C GLY A 235 17.39 22.30 -18.15
N TYR A 236 16.77 21.78 -17.10
CA TYR A 236 16.77 22.30 -15.74
C TYR A 236 18.00 21.82 -14.97
N VAL A 237 18.72 22.76 -14.35
CA VAL A 237 19.88 22.49 -13.48
C VAL A 237 19.38 22.16 -12.08
N PHE A 238 19.65 20.95 -11.60
CA PHE A 238 19.27 20.50 -10.26
C PHE A 238 20.47 20.26 -9.32
N ASP A 239 21.69 20.38 -9.83
CA ASP A 239 22.93 20.34 -9.05
C ASP A 239 24.00 21.15 -9.78
N SER A 240 24.79 21.93 -9.04
CA SER A 240 25.87 22.76 -9.59
C SER A 240 27.09 22.74 -8.67
N ASP A 241 28.19 22.17 -9.16
CA ASP A 241 29.44 22.04 -8.43
C ASP A 241 30.59 22.70 -9.22
N ILE A 242 31.48 23.39 -8.50
CA ILE A 242 32.63 24.09 -9.08
C ILE A 242 33.88 23.61 -8.35
N ARG A 243 34.80 23.00 -9.08
CA ARG A 243 36.06 22.46 -8.54
C ARG A 243 37.27 23.20 -9.09
N GLU A 244 38.16 23.63 -8.22
CA GLU A 244 39.47 24.15 -8.62
C GLU A 244 40.44 22.99 -8.87
N LEU A 245 41.10 22.99 -10.03
CA LEU A 245 42.09 21.98 -10.40
C LEU A 245 43.49 22.42 -9.96
N ARG A 246 44.39 21.46 -9.78
CA ARG A 246 45.82 21.72 -9.46
C ARG A 246 46.54 22.61 -10.48
N SER A 247 45.98 22.74 -11.69
CA SER A 247 46.48 23.62 -12.75
C SER A 247 46.05 25.08 -12.62
N GLY A 248 45.24 25.43 -11.61
CA GLY A 248 44.62 26.75 -11.44
C GLY A 248 43.39 27.00 -12.32
N ARG A 249 42.98 26.02 -13.15
CA ARG A 249 41.72 26.08 -13.92
C ARG A 249 40.56 25.58 -13.07
N TYR A 250 39.37 26.08 -13.36
CA TYR A 250 38.13 25.67 -12.71
C TYR A 250 37.37 24.69 -13.60
N LEU A 251 36.75 23.68 -12.99
CA LEU A 251 35.85 22.72 -13.62
C LEU A 251 34.44 22.97 -13.07
N LEU A 252 33.53 23.38 -13.94
CA LEU A 252 32.10 23.39 -13.64
C LEU A 252 31.53 22.01 -13.95
N VAL A 253 30.77 21.45 -13.01
CA VAL A 253 30.00 20.21 -13.16
C VAL A 253 28.55 20.51 -12.84
N LEU A 254 27.69 20.44 -13.84
CA LEU A 254 26.25 20.59 -13.67
C LEU A 254 25.57 19.23 -13.84
N LYS A 255 24.50 18.98 -13.08
CA LYS A 255 23.53 17.93 -13.43
C LYS A 255 22.27 18.58 -13.96
N VAL A 256 21.89 18.15 -15.15
CA VAL A 256 20.84 18.81 -15.93
C VAL A 256 19.86 17.75 -16.40
N THR A 257 18.57 18.04 -16.28
CA THR A 257 17.50 17.18 -16.78
C THR A 257 16.57 17.95 -17.69
N ASP A 258 16.11 17.35 -18.76
CA ASP A 258 14.98 17.84 -19.56
C ASP A 258 13.65 17.15 -19.19
N TYR A 259 13.65 16.39 -18.08
CA TYR A 259 12.62 15.47 -17.59
C TYR A 259 12.38 14.22 -18.43
N THR A 260 13.08 14.05 -19.56
CA THR A 260 13.12 12.78 -20.31
C THR A 260 14.29 11.91 -19.86
N ASP A 261 15.43 12.53 -19.56
CA ASP A 261 16.62 11.92 -18.95
C ASP A 261 17.45 12.99 -18.21
N SER A 262 18.63 12.62 -17.70
CA SER A 262 19.57 13.52 -17.03
C SER A 262 21.00 13.30 -17.48
N TYR A 263 21.77 14.38 -17.62
CA TYR A 263 23.18 14.32 -18.01
C TYR A 263 24.07 15.14 -17.07
N HIS A 264 25.29 14.64 -16.89
CA HIS A 264 26.38 15.46 -16.37
C HIS A 264 26.91 16.37 -17.50
N ILE A 265 26.97 17.68 -17.23
CA ILE A 265 27.55 18.67 -18.12
C ILE A 265 28.80 19.26 -17.46
N LYS A 266 29.96 19.06 -18.08
CA LYS A 266 31.27 19.51 -17.60
C LYS A 266 31.83 20.60 -18.49
N MET A 267 32.35 21.67 -17.89
CA MET A 267 33.01 22.77 -18.61
C MET A 267 34.28 23.21 -17.89
N PHE A 268 35.41 23.27 -18.63
CA PHE A 268 36.67 23.79 -18.11
C PHE A 268 36.79 25.29 -18.38
N SER A 269 37.12 26.07 -17.36
CA SER A 269 37.33 27.52 -17.50
C SER A 269 38.50 27.83 -18.44
N LYS A 270 38.41 28.87 -19.27
CA LYS A 270 39.52 29.35 -20.11
C LYS A 270 40.34 30.47 -19.45
N GLY A 271 39.93 30.92 -18.27
CA GLY A 271 40.60 31.92 -17.43
C GLY A 271 39.71 32.32 -16.24
N ASP A 272 40.13 33.32 -15.47
CA ASP A 272 39.44 33.73 -14.23
C ASP A 272 38.06 34.33 -14.46
N GLN A 273 37.83 34.95 -15.62
CA GLN A 273 36.51 35.52 -15.97
C GLN A 273 35.41 34.45 -16.10
N ASP A 274 35.76 33.24 -16.54
CA ASP A 274 34.81 32.14 -16.64
C ASP A 274 34.46 31.58 -15.25
N ALA A 275 35.40 31.62 -14.30
CA ALA A 275 35.17 31.14 -12.93
C ALA A 275 34.12 31.98 -12.20
N GLU A 276 34.12 33.31 -12.39
CA GLU A 276 33.08 34.19 -11.85
C GLU A 276 31.71 33.93 -12.50
N LYS A 277 31.68 33.64 -13.80
CA LYS A 277 30.44 33.26 -14.50
C LYS A 277 29.91 31.89 -14.07
N PHE A 278 30.79 30.94 -13.75
CA PHE A 278 30.39 29.64 -13.22
C PHE A 278 29.61 29.78 -11.91
N LYS A 279 30.01 30.70 -11.02
CA LYS A 279 29.29 30.98 -9.76
C LYS A 279 27.87 31.52 -9.97
N GLN A 280 27.56 32.03 -11.17
CA GLN A 280 26.23 32.52 -11.50
C GLN A 280 25.28 31.39 -11.92
N LEU A 281 25.80 30.23 -12.32
CA LEU A 281 25.00 29.05 -12.69
C LEU A 281 24.60 28.27 -11.43
N LYS A 282 23.36 28.48 -10.99
CA LYS A 282 22.80 27.86 -9.77
C LYS A 282 21.69 26.87 -10.10
N GLU A 283 21.41 26.00 -9.12
CA GLU A 283 20.21 25.17 -9.11
C GLU A 283 18.95 26.02 -9.33
N GLY A 284 17.98 25.48 -10.07
CA GLY A 284 16.76 26.22 -10.42
C GLY A 284 16.79 26.87 -11.80
N MET A 285 17.97 27.03 -12.40
CA MET A 285 18.12 27.66 -13.71
C MET A 285 17.83 26.70 -14.85
N TRP A 286 17.26 27.25 -15.94
CA TRP A 286 17.21 26.56 -17.22
C TRP A 286 18.37 27.02 -18.09
N ILE A 287 19.05 26.05 -18.68
CA ILE A 287 20.18 26.32 -19.57
C ILE A 287 20.04 25.57 -20.88
N LYS A 288 20.71 26.11 -21.89
CA LYS A 288 21.00 25.46 -23.14
C LYS A 288 22.51 25.27 -23.23
N ALA A 289 22.96 24.04 -23.45
CA ALA A 289 24.36 23.69 -23.47
C ALA A 289 24.70 22.99 -24.79
N LYS A 290 25.83 23.35 -25.38
CA LYS A 290 26.36 22.74 -26.60
C LYS A 290 27.71 22.13 -26.33
N GLY A 291 27.89 20.86 -26.70
CA GLY A 291 29.10 20.14 -26.36
C GLY A 291 29.27 18.82 -27.11
N THR A 292 30.40 18.16 -26.83
CA THR A 292 30.67 16.79 -27.25
C THR A 292 30.13 15.85 -26.17
N ILE A 293 29.40 14.81 -26.53
CA ILE A 293 29.06 13.70 -25.63
C ILE A 293 30.17 12.67 -25.73
N GLN A 294 30.77 12.34 -24.59
CA GLN A 294 31.85 11.36 -24.50
C GLN A 294 31.72 10.57 -23.20
N THR A 295 32.21 9.34 -23.20
CA THR A 295 32.25 8.53 -21.98
C THR A 295 33.30 9.10 -21.05
N ASP A 296 32.91 9.43 -19.82
CA ASP A 296 33.85 9.83 -18.79
C ASP A 296 34.42 8.58 -18.12
N ASN A 297 35.73 8.34 -18.27
CA ASN A 297 36.39 7.15 -17.74
C ASN A 297 36.37 7.05 -16.21
N PHE A 298 36.11 8.15 -15.49
CA PHE A 298 36.02 8.12 -14.03
C PHE A 298 34.64 7.68 -13.55
N SER A 299 33.57 8.18 -14.17
CA SER A 299 32.19 7.79 -13.82
C SER A 299 31.65 6.62 -14.63
N ASN A 300 32.31 6.25 -15.74
CA ASN A 300 31.84 5.30 -16.76
C ASN A 300 30.44 5.64 -17.30
N GLU A 301 30.15 6.93 -17.43
CA GLU A 301 28.86 7.47 -17.91
C GLU A 301 29.08 8.43 -19.08
N LEU A 302 28.11 8.49 -19.99
CA LEU A 302 28.09 9.52 -21.03
C LEU A 302 27.94 10.90 -20.38
N THR A 303 28.90 11.78 -20.67
CA THR A 303 28.97 13.12 -20.09
C THR A 303 29.12 14.12 -21.24
N MET A 304 28.43 15.25 -21.14
CA MET A 304 28.64 16.35 -22.06
C MET A 304 29.86 17.18 -21.64
N MET A 305 30.87 17.26 -22.50
CA MET A 305 31.91 18.28 -22.42
C MET A 305 31.41 19.53 -23.16
N ALA A 306 30.84 20.46 -22.39
CA ALA A 306 30.27 21.69 -22.91
C ALA A 306 31.35 22.66 -23.39
N ARG A 307 31.11 23.25 -24.55
CA ARG A 307 31.90 24.37 -25.10
C ARG A 307 31.20 25.70 -24.86
N ASP A 308 29.87 25.66 -24.94
CA ASP A 308 29.00 26.82 -24.85
C ASP A 308 27.84 26.50 -23.88
N ILE A 309 27.52 27.42 -22.97
CA ILE A 309 26.39 27.34 -22.04
C ILE A 309 25.69 28.70 -22.05
N GLN A 310 24.38 28.68 -22.22
CA GLN A 310 23.54 29.87 -22.26
C GLN A 310 22.34 29.67 -21.34
N GLN A 311 22.09 30.61 -20.44
CA GLN A 311 20.85 30.65 -19.67
C GLN A 311 19.67 30.94 -20.60
N VAL A 312 18.59 30.16 -20.45
CA VAL A 312 17.35 30.33 -21.19
C VAL A 312 16.18 30.51 -20.22
N PRO A 313 15.08 31.14 -20.66
CA PRO A 313 13.85 31.21 -19.87
C PRO A 313 13.37 29.80 -19.51
N SER A 314 12.78 29.66 -18.33
CA SER A 314 12.16 28.40 -17.93
C SER A 314 10.99 28.07 -18.86
N ILE A 315 10.98 26.87 -19.42
CA ILE A 315 9.80 26.36 -20.14
C ILE A 315 8.85 25.78 -19.08
N THR A 316 8.03 26.64 -18.51
CA THR A 316 6.92 26.23 -17.63
C THR A 316 5.61 26.30 -18.39
N ARG A 317 4.71 25.35 -18.12
CA ARG A 317 3.34 25.43 -18.60
C ARG A 317 2.70 26.74 -18.11
N GLU A 318 2.13 27.48 -19.04
CA GLU A 318 1.30 28.65 -18.74
C GLU A 318 -0.18 28.25 -18.70
N ASP A 319 -0.95 28.93 -17.87
CA ASP A 319 -2.41 28.81 -17.85
C ASP A 319 -3.02 30.06 -18.50
N PRO A 320 -3.43 30.00 -19.79
CA PRO A 320 -4.03 31.15 -20.45
C PRO A 320 -5.38 31.54 -19.82
N GLY A 321 -6.02 30.66 -19.05
CA GLY A 321 -7.39 30.86 -18.56
C GLY A 321 -8.44 30.74 -19.66
N PHE A 322 -9.69 31.01 -19.29
CA PHE A 322 -10.82 31.08 -20.22
C PHE A 322 -11.58 32.39 -19.96
N GLN A 323 -11.71 33.25 -20.97
CA GLN A 323 -12.46 34.52 -20.87
C GLN A 323 -12.13 35.36 -19.62
N ASP A 324 -10.84 35.59 -19.39
CA ASP A 324 -10.32 36.32 -18.20
C ASP A 324 -10.63 35.67 -16.84
N GLU A 325 -11.16 34.45 -16.82
CA GLU A 325 -11.34 33.64 -15.63
C GLU A 325 -10.27 32.56 -15.50
N LYS A 326 -9.80 32.37 -14.27
CA LYS A 326 -8.81 31.35 -13.92
C LYS A 326 -9.49 30.21 -13.16
N ARG A 327 -9.05 28.98 -13.44
CA ARG A 327 -9.51 27.76 -12.77
C ARG A 327 -9.20 27.82 -11.27
N VAL A 328 -10.00 27.08 -10.49
CA VAL A 328 -9.69 26.72 -9.10
C VAL A 328 -9.62 25.21 -9.04
N GLU A 329 -8.53 24.67 -8.49
CA GLU A 329 -8.40 23.23 -8.24
C GLU A 329 -9.12 22.88 -6.93
N LEU A 330 -9.95 21.83 -6.97
CA LEU A 330 -10.80 21.41 -5.85
C LEU A 330 -10.43 20.02 -5.30
N HIS A 331 -9.56 19.29 -6.00
CA HIS A 331 -9.07 17.98 -5.57
C HIS A 331 -7.58 17.89 -5.88
N ALA A 332 -6.75 17.91 -4.84
CA ALA A 332 -5.29 17.80 -5.01
C ALA A 332 -4.64 17.10 -3.82
N HIS A 333 -3.67 16.25 -4.14
CA HIS A 333 -2.89 15.47 -3.20
C HIS A 333 -1.49 16.06 -3.03
N THR A 334 -0.94 15.89 -1.83
CA THR A 334 0.38 16.32 -1.43
C THR A 334 1.22 15.15 -0.96
N LEU A 335 2.50 15.38 -0.65
CA LEU A 335 3.38 14.39 -0.02
C LEU A 335 2.81 13.72 1.25
N MET A 336 1.78 14.30 1.87
CA MET A 336 1.11 13.71 3.04
C MET A 336 0.09 12.62 2.68
N SER A 337 -0.35 12.54 1.41
CA SER A 337 -1.05 11.36 0.90
C SER A 337 -0.05 10.20 0.80
N GLN A 338 -0.10 9.29 1.77
CA GLN A 338 0.91 8.28 2.00
C GLN A 338 1.18 7.41 0.76
N MET A 339 2.42 7.45 0.25
CA MET A 339 2.90 6.68 -0.90
C MET A 339 2.13 6.92 -2.21
N ASP A 340 1.40 8.03 -2.33
CA ASP A 340 0.54 8.31 -3.48
C ASP A 340 1.00 9.55 -4.27
N ALA A 341 1.18 10.70 -3.61
CA ALA A 341 1.55 11.95 -4.27
C ALA A 341 3.01 12.37 -4.05
N VAL A 342 3.57 13.04 -5.08
CA VAL A 342 5.01 13.37 -5.17
C VAL A 342 5.32 14.86 -5.04
N VAL A 343 4.32 15.70 -4.78
CA VAL A 343 4.46 17.16 -4.75
C VAL A 343 4.11 17.73 -3.39
N SER A 344 4.88 18.71 -2.91
CA SER A 344 4.59 19.36 -1.62
C SER A 344 3.45 20.38 -1.75
N ALA A 345 2.78 20.68 -0.64
CA ALA A 345 1.72 21.67 -0.61
C ALA A 345 2.24 23.06 -1.05
N SER A 346 3.46 23.43 -0.61
CA SER A 346 4.07 24.71 -1.00
C SER A 346 4.21 24.86 -2.51
N LYS A 347 4.70 23.83 -3.21
CA LYS A 347 4.90 23.88 -4.66
C LYS A 347 3.58 23.99 -5.42
N LEU A 348 2.55 23.28 -4.98
CA LEU A 348 1.21 23.39 -5.58
C LEU A 348 0.65 24.80 -5.43
N VAL A 349 0.74 25.38 -4.23
CA VAL A 349 0.24 26.73 -3.95
C VAL A 349 1.03 27.79 -4.71
N GLU A 350 2.36 27.68 -4.76
CA GLU A 350 3.21 28.59 -5.55
C GLU A 350 2.87 28.52 -7.05
N GLN A 351 2.60 27.32 -7.57
CA GLN A 351 2.20 27.15 -8.96
C GLN A 351 0.81 27.74 -9.24
N ALA A 352 -0.16 27.54 -8.34
CA ALA A 352 -1.48 28.17 -8.42
C ALA A 352 -1.38 29.70 -8.42
N GLY A 353 -0.49 30.26 -7.60
CA GLY A 353 -0.20 31.70 -7.57
C GLY A 353 0.38 32.20 -8.89
N LYS A 354 1.35 31.48 -9.48
CA LYS A 354 1.92 31.80 -10.80
C LYS A 354 0.88 31.77 -11.93
N TRP A 355 -0.08 30.84 -11.86
CA TRP A 355 -1.19 30.75 -12.81
C TRP A 355 -2.32 31.76 -12.56
N GLY A 356 -2.25 32.53 -11.46
CA GLY A 356 -3.27 33.51 -11.09
C GLY A 356 -4.56 32.89 -10.56
N HIS A 357 -4.51 31.65 -10.06
CA HIS A 357 -5.66 30.99 -9.45
C HIS A 357 -6.03 31.70 -8.14
N LYS A 358 -7.33 31.98 -7.94
CA LYS A 358 -7.79 32.68 -6.72
C LYS A 358 -7.72 31.80 -5.48
N ALA A 359 -7.86 30.49 -5.67
CA ALA A 359 -7.85 29.51 -4.60
C ALA A 359 -7.33 28.14 -5.08
N ILE A 360 -6.97 27.29 -4.14
CA ILE A 360 -6.59 25.89 -4.36
C ILE A 360 -7.02 25.04 -3.17
N ALA A 361 -7.58 23.86 -3.42
CA ALA A 361 -7.90 22.88 -2.39
C ALA A 361 -6.77 21.89 -2.14
N ILE A 362 -6.64 21.45 -0.89
CA ILE A 362 -5.76 20.36 -0.47
C ILE A 362 -6.65 19.27 0.15
N THR A 363 -6.66 18.09 -0.45
CA THR A 363 -7.58 16.98 -0.15
C THR A 363 -6.81 15.67 -0.05
N ASP A 364 -5.88 15.59 0.90
CA ASP A 364 -5.08 14.37 1.09
C ASP A 364 -5.93 13.16 1.54
N HIS A 365 -5.45 11.97 1.22
CA HIS A 365 -6.11 10.70 1.57
C HIS A 365 -6.16 10.48 3.08
N ALA A 366 -7.35 10.52 3.65
CA ALA A 366 -7.66 10.23 5.06
C ALA A 366 -6.88 11.06 6.10
N VAL A 367 -6.16 12.10 5.69
CA VAL A 367 -5.30 12.92 6.56
C VAL A 367 -5.38 14.40 6.21
N VAL A 368 -4.96 15.24 7.17
CA VAL A 368 -4.90 16.71 7.03
C VAL A 368 -3.53 17.29 7.42
N GLN A 369 -2.48 16.45 7.37
CA GLN A 369 -1.14 16.80 7.86
C GLN A 369 -0.49 17.94 7.07
N ALA A 370 -0.89 18.17 5.82
CA ALA A 370 -0.35 19.22 4.95
C ALA A 370 -0.85 20.64 5.29
N TYR A 371 -1.86 20.78 6.17
CA TYR A 371 -2.51 22.05 6.45
C TYR A 371 -1.57 23.17 6.94
N PRO A 372 -0.62 22.91 7.86
CA PRO A 372 0.30 23.96 8.33
C PRO A 372 1.21 24.48 7.21
N GLU A 373 1.73 23.59 6.35
CA GLU A 373 2.56 23.96 5.20
C GLU A 373 1.74 24.77 4.19
N ALA A 374 0.53 24.30 3.85
CA ALA A 374 -0.36 24.96 2.90
C ALA A 374 -0.74 26.37 3.38
N TYR A 375 -1.02 26.55 4.68
CA TYR A 375 -1.34 27.86 5.26
C TYR A 375 -0.21 28.88 5.06
N ALA A 376 1.02 28.49 5.39
CA ALA A 376 2.19 29.36 5.24
C ALA A 376 2.43 29.72 3.76
N ALA A 377 2.32 28.74 2.86
CA ALA A 377 2.49 28.95 1.42
C ALA A 377 1.39 29.85 0.83
N GLY A 378 0.14 29.70 1.30
CA GLY A 378 -1.01 30.50 0.88
C GLY A 378 -0.83 31.98 1.22
N GLN A 379 -0.38 32.30 2.44
CA GLN A 379 -0.07 33.68 2.83
C GLN A 379 1.04 34.29 1.97
N LYS A 380 2.10 33.53 1.70
CA LYS A 380 3.24 34.00 0.91
C LYS A 380 2.88 34.26 -0.55
N SER A 381 2.04 33.40 -1.14
CA SER A 381 1.69 33.46 -2.57
C SER A 381 0.41 34.25 -2.86
N GLY A 382 -0.32 34.68 -1.84
CA GLY A 382 -1.59 35.41 -2.00
C GLY A 382 -2.74 34.55 -2.53
N VAL A 383 -2.69 33.23 -2.34
CA VAL A 383 -3.69 32.27 -2.84
C VAL A 383 -4.53 31.77 -1.66
N LYS A 384 -5.85 31.75 -1.80
CA LYS A 384 -6.75 31.21 -0.78
C LYS A 384 -6.67 29.69 -0.73
N ILE A 385 -6.34 29.13 0.43
CA ILE A 385 -6.34 27.67 0.63
C ILE A 385 -7.75 27.18 1.00
N LEU A 386 -8.20 26.12 0.35
CA LEU A 386 -9.40 25.38 0.71
C LEU A 386 -8.98 24.08 1.41
N TYR A 387 -9.24 24.02 2.71
CA TYR A 387 -8.88 22.88 3.54
C TYR A 387 -9.92 21.77 3.37
N GLY A 388 -9.53 20.68 2.72
CA GLY A 388 -10.37 19.50 2.51
C GLY A 388 -9.70 18.21 2.95
N VAL A 389 -10.40 17.11 2.78
CA VAL A 389 -9.93 15.75 3.06
C VAL A 389 -10.62 14.80 2.10
N GLU A 390 -9.88 13.83 1.55
CA GLU A 390 -10.48 12.72 0.85
C GLU A 390 -10.73 11.58 1.84
N ALA A 391 -12.00 11.36 2.20
CA ALA A 391 -12.38 10.40 3.22
C ALA A 391 -12.81 9.06 2.61
N ASN A 392 -12.38 7.97 3.24
CA ASN A 392 -12.87 6.63 2.93
C ASN A 392 -14.20 6.40 3.67
N ILE A 393 -15.30 6.32 2.92
CA ILE A 393 -16.64 6.08 3.48
C ILE A 393 -16.99 4.60 3.26
N VAL A 394 -17.50 3.95 4.29
CA VAL A 394 -18.03 2.58 4.22
C VAL A 394 -19.53 2.67 4.52
N ASP A 395 -20.32 1.98 3.71
CA ASP A 395 -21.77 1.85 3.93
C ASP A 395 -22.04 0.80 5.02
N ASP A 396 -22.54 1.25 6.16
CA ASP A 396 -22.98 0.42 7.28
C ASP A 396 -24.50 0.27 7.34
N GLY A 397 -25.21 0.80 6.33
CA GLY A 397 -26.65 0.77 6.25
C GLY A 397 -27.21 -0.63 6.04
N VAL A 398 -28.20 -1.01 6.85
CA VAL A 398 -29.15 -2.06 6.46
C VAL A 398 -30.04 -1.45 5.37
N PRO A 399 -30.23 -2.12 4.21
CA PRO A 399 -31.10 -1.62 3.16
C PRO A 399 -32.51 -1.33 3.70
N ILE A 400 -32.92 -0.06 3.69
CA ILE A 400 -34.24 0.37 4.17
C ILE A 400 -35.33 0.01 3.15
N ALA A 401 -34.97 -0.10 1.87
CA ALA A 401 -35.84 -0.50 0.78
C ALA A 401 -35.32 -1.78 0.12
N TYR A 402 -36.27 -2.63 -0.29
CA TYR A 402 -36.01 -3.84 -1.06
C TYR A 402 -36.86 -3.80 -2.33
N ASN A 403 -36.31 -4.24 -3.45
CA ASN A 403 -36.97 -4.22 -4.77
C ASN A 403 -37.46 -2.82 -5.17
N GLU A 404 -36.56 -1.85 -5.12
CA GLU A 404 -36.84 -0.46 -5.49
C GLU A 404 -37.42 -0.37 -6.90
N ALA A 405 -38.44 0.47 -7.05
CA ALA A 405 -39.06 0.79 -8.33
C ALA A 405 -39.36 2.28 -8.35
N ASP A 406 -39.10 2.92 -9.49
CA ASP A 406 -39.41 4.34 -9.71
C ASP A 406 -40.94 4.51 -9.79
N ARG A 407 -41.54 4.98 -8.68
CA ARG A 407 -42.99 5.09 -8.50
C ARG A 407 -43.33 6.39 -7.79
N ASP A 408 -44.35 7.09 -8.28
CA ASP A 408 -44.85 8.30 -7.65
C ASP A 408 -45.77 7.97 -6.47
N LEU A 409 -45.21 8.01 -5.25
CA LEU A 409 -45.91 7.65 -4.01
C LEU A 409 -47.18 8.51 -3.78
N ALA A 410 -47.23 9.74 -4.30
CA ALA A 410 -48.39 10.61 -4.12
C ALA A 410 -49.63 10.06 -4.83
N ASN A 411 -49.46 9.46 -6.01
CA ASN A 411 -50.56 8.94 -6.83
C ASN A 411 -50.69 7.40 -6.75
N ASP A 412 -49.75 6.73 -6.08
CA ASP A 412 -49.75 5.28 -6.00
C ASP A 412 -50.73 4.73 -4.97
N THR A 413 -50.96 3.41 -5.04
CA THR A 413 -51.62 2.66 -3.98
C THR A 413 -50.58 1.79 -3.27
N TYR A 414 -50.41 2.01 -1.96
CA TYR A 414 -49.47 1.25 -1.14
C TYR A 414 -50.12 0.84 0.19
N VAL A 415 -49.48 -0.10 0.87
CA VAL A 415 -49.91 -0.59 2.18
C VAL A 415 -48.82 -0.28 3.19
N VAL A 416 -49.18 0.37 4.28
CA VAL A 416 -48.31 0.59 5.43
C VAL A 416 -48.67 -0.46 6.47
N PHE A 417 -47.69 -1.23 6.90
CA PHE A 417 -47.85 -2.21 7.97
C PHE A 417 -47.36 -1.61 9.28
N ASP A 418 -48.12 -1.87 10.32
CA ASP A 418 -47.74 -1.61 11.70
C ASP A 418 -47.76 -2.95 12.44
N VAL A 419 -46.70 -3.23 13.18
CA VAL A 419 -46.48 -4.54 13.81
C VAL A 419 -46.16 -4.32 15.26
N GLU A 420 -47.02 -4.85 16.14
CA GLU A 420 -46.75 -4.84 17.57
C GLU A 420 -46.09 -6.16 17.97
N THR A 421 -45.06 -6.05 18.79
CA THR A 421 -44.22 -7.17 19.24
C THR A 421 -44.09 -7.17 20.76
N THR A 422 -43.68 -8.31 21.33
CA THR A 422 -43.41 -8.39 22.78
C THR A 422 -42.19 -7.59 23.23
N GLY A 423 -41.37 -7.10 22.29
CA GLY A 423 -40.14 -6.35 22.50
C GLY A 423 -39.46 -6.01 21.17
N LEU A 424 -38.26 -5.42 21.22
CA LEU A 424 -37.57 -4.86 20.04
C LEU A 424 -36.70 -5.88 19.27
N SER A 425 -36.59 -7.13 19.74
CA SER A 425 -35.71 -8.14 19.14
C SER A 425 -36.43 -9.02 18.13
N ALA A 426 -36.03 -8.96 16.86
CA ALA A 426 -36.53 -9.87 15.82
C ALA A 426 -36.18 -11.36 16.05
N ILE A 427 -35.30 -11.69 17.00
CA ILE A 427 -34.88 -13.06 17.32
C ILE A 427 -35.64 -13.63 18.51
N TYR A 428 -35.87 -12.81 19.55
CA TYR A 428 -36.41 -13.27 20.83
C TYR A 428 -37.87 -12.87 21.05
N ASP A 429 -38.34 -11.81 20.39
CA ASP A 429 -39.69 -11.28 20.56
C ASP A 429 -40.63 -11.81 19.46
N THR A 430 -41.91 -11.96 19.83
CA THR A 430 -42.95 -12.49 18.94
C THR A 430 -43.91 -11.38 18.55
N ILE A 431 -44.40 -11.42 17.31
CA ILE A 431 -45.47 -10.53 16.82
C ILE A 431 -46.77 -10.90 17.55
N ILE A 432 -47.42 -9.91 18.15
CA ILE A 432 -48.69 -10.07 18.87
C ILE A 432 -49.87 -9.46 18.11
N GLU A 433 -49.60 -8.50 17.22
CA GLU A 433 -50.61 -7.84 16.39
C GLU A 433 -50.01 -7.46 15.04
N LEU A 434 -50.83 -7.57 13.99
CA LEU A 434 -50.53 -7.05 12.67
C LEU A 434 -51.67 -6.12 12.23
N ALA A 435 -51.33 -4.84 12.06
CA ALA A 435 -52.21 -3.85 11.47
C ALA A 435 -51.67 -3.44 10.09
N ALA A 436 -52.58 -3.16 9.17
CA ALA A 436 -52.23 -2.66 7.86
C ALA A 436 -53.24 -1.62 7.40
N VAL A 437 -52.75 -0.53 6.82
CA VAL A 437 -53.59 0.50 6.19
C VAL A 437 -53.24 0.62 4.72
N LYS A 438 -54.26 0.58 3.86
CA LYS A 438 -54.11 0.83 2.43
C LYS A 438 -54.28 2.30 2.16
N VAL A 439 -53.29 2.92 1.52
CA VAL A 439 -53.24 4.35 1.24
C VAL A 439 -53.30 4.58 -0.28
N HIS A 440 -54.09 5.55 -0.71
CA HIS A 440 -54.11 6.06 -2.07
C HIS A 440 -54.36 7.57 -2.05
N ASN A 441 -53.57 8.36 -2.78
CA ASN A 441 -53.65 9.83 -2.78
C ASN A 441 -53.55 10.47 -1.38
N GLY A 442 -52.79 9.84 -0.48
CA GLY A 442 -52.65 10.29 0.91
C GLY A 442 -53.84 9.99 1.82
N GLU A 443 -54.90 9.34 1.32
CA GLU A 443 -56.06 8.95 2.10
C GLU A 443 -56.05 7.44 2.41
N ILE A 444 -56.50 7.07 3.61
CA ILE A 444 -56.65 5.68 4.01
C ILE A 444 -57.97 5.14 3.44
N ILE A 445 -57.87 4.21 2.50
CA ILE A 445 -59.01 3.65 1.78
C ILE A 445 -59.44 2.27 2.29
N ASP A 446 -58.59 1.60 3.07
CA ASP A 446 -58.90 0.30 3.69
C ASP A 446 -58.04 0.06 4.94
N ARG A 447 -58.54 -0.78 5.86
CA ARG A 447 -57.87 -1.13 7.12
C ARG A 447 -58.03 -2.61 7.40
N PHE A 448 -56.93 -3.22 7.86
CA PHE A 448 -56.90 -4.58 8.36
C PHE A 448 -56.23 -4.62 9.72
N GLU A 449 -56.80 -5.37 10.66
CA GLU A 449 -56.24 -5.57 12.00
C GLU A 449 -56.50 -7.03 12.41
N SER A 450 -55.46 -7.68 12.93
CA SER A 450 -55.58 -9.03 13.46
C SER A 450 -54.58 -9.26 14.58
N PHE A 451 -55.06 -9.81 15.69
CA PHE A 451 -54.21 -10.32 16.76
C PHE A 451 -53.58 -11.65 16.33
N ALA A 452 -52.28 -11.77 16.51
CA ALA A 452 -51.56 -13.04 16.38
C ALA A 452 -51.60 -13.75 17.73
N ASN A 453 -52.18 -14.96 17.80
CA ASN A 453 -52.35 -15.71 19.05
C ASN A 453 -50.98 -16.12 19.63
N PRO A 454 -50.48 -15.49 20.71
CA PRO A 454 -49.16 -15.79 21.23
C PRO A 454 -49.22 -16.98 22.20
N PRO A 455 -48.26 -17.93 22.15
CA PRO A 455 -48.15 -18.96 23.17
C PRO A 455 -47.57 -18.33 24.44
N SER A 456 -48.45 -18.00 25.40
CA SER A 456 -48.20 -17.69 26.83
C SER A 456 -48.45 -16.25 27.33
N PHE A 457 -48.78 -16.16 28.63
CA PHE A 457 -49.45 -15.08 29.36
C PHE A 457 -48.80 -13.69 29.23
N ILE A 458 -49.60 -12.70 28.83
CA ILE A 458 -49.26 -11.27 28.94
C ILE A 458 -49.81 -10.74 30.27
N ILE A 459 -48.93 -10.21 31.13
CA ILE A 459 -49.32 -9.41 32.29
C ILE A 459 -49.72 -8.03 31.79
N ARG A 460 -51.02 -7.70 31.88
CA ARG A 460 -51.53 -6.34 31.62
C ARG A 460 -50.85 -5.34 32.55
N HIS A 461 -50.05 -4.43 31.98
CA HIS A 461 -49.81 -3.13 32.61
C HIS A 461 -50.88 -2.17 32.10
N HIS A 462 -51.78 -1.78 33.00
CA HIS A 462 -52.69 -0.67 32.77
C HIS A 462 -51.86 0.62 32.68
N TYR A 463 -51.99 1.34 31.55
CA TYR A 463 -51.76 2.78 31.49
C TYR A 463 -53.08 3.50 31.74
#